data_AF-A0A970ELY6-F1
#
_entry.id   AF-A0A970ELY6-F1
#
_cell.length_a   1.000
_cell.length_b   1.000
_cell.length_c   1.000
_cell.angle_alpha   90.00
_cell.angle_beta   90.00
_cell.angle_gamma   90.00
#
_symmetry.space_group_name_H-M   'P 1'
#
loop_
_entity.id
_entity.type
_entity.pdbx_description
1 polymer ?
#
loop_
_entity_poly.entity_id
_entity_poly.type
_entity_poly.pdbx_seq_one_letter_code
_entity_poly.pdbx_strand_id
1 'polypeptide(L)'
;MIKKLGLVTLLITLVTLSPGAGLLSWPLGQPTVMAWSEPTYTSTWSESLLTEESPQQGQQQDVQQPEQPQESQTELWTDNEDVPEELPPIDESLLDFERLYGRWYIWTPSTAAGLFSTHTGEYVTHEFTPGVGQGVVVINEDQTYSMSHGAWGGNQVVEGTWRLSHPGEINGERLVAIILKDGITNTDWAVAPSENGGVRLLWAMTWADGSATWIYDSNLYQE
;
A
#
# COMPACT_ATOMS: atom_id res chain seq x y z
N MET A 1 2.16 -31.70 66.05
CA MET A 1 1.51 -30.49 66.59
C MET A 1 0.52 -29.99 65.55
N ILE A 2 -0.78 -30.08 65.86
CA ILE A 2 -1.90 -29.74 64.97
C ILE A 2 -2.28 -28.28 65.26
N LYS A 3 -2.31 -27.41 64.23
CA LYS A 3 -2.99 -26.12 64.31
C LYS A 3 -4.19 -26.13 63.36
N LYS A 4 -5.35 -25.90 63.97
CA LYS A 4 -6.71 -25.91 63.42
C LYS A 4 -7.06 -24.58 62.75
N LEU A 5 -8.00 -24.71 61.81
CA LEU A 5 -9.16 -23.86 61.48
C LEU A 5 -8.99 -22.37 61.19
N GLY A 6 -9.58 -21.98 60.06
CA GLY A 6 -10.03 -20.63 59.75
C GLY A 6 -10.86 -20.57 58.46
N LEU A 7 -11.92 -21.38 58.38
CA LEU A 7 -12.93 -21.32 57.32
C LEU A 7 -13.80 -20.07 57.56
N VAL A 8 -13.76 -19.08 56.66
CA VAL A 8 -14.73 -17.97 56.66
C VAL A 8 -15.65 -18.16 55.47
N THR A 9 -16.84 -18.70 55.77
CA THR A 9 -18.00 -18.72 54.89
C THR A 9 -18.72 -17.39 55.05
N LEU A 10 -18.81 -16.58 53.99
CA LEU A 10 -19.73 -15.44 53.93
C LEU A 10 -20.81 -15.75 52.90
N LEU A 11 -22.05 -15.82 53.39
CA LEU A 11 -23.25 -16.17 52.67
C LEU A 11 -24.22 -14.96 52.71
N ILE A 12 -24.97 -14.80 51.62
CA ILE A 12 -26.26 -14.06 51.49
C ILE A 12 -26.18 -12.52 51.38
N THR A 13 -26.47 -11.99 50.19
CA THR A 13 -27.75 -11.30 49.96
C THR A 13 -28.13 -11.23 48.47
N LEU A 14 -29.28 -11.83 48.18
CA LEU A 14 -30.01 -11.83 46.91
C LEU A 14 -30.83 -10.53 46.87
N VAL A 15 -30.60 -9.65 45.90
CA VAL A 15 -31.52 -8.52 45.61
C VAL A 15 -32.24 -8.86 44.31
N THR A 16 -33.46 -9.37 44.45
CA THR A 16 -34.43 -9.48 43.37
C THR A 16 -35.20 -8.16 43.28
N LEU A 17 -34.96 -7.38 42.22
CA LEU A 17 -35.88 -6.33 41.78
C LEU A 17 -36.11 -6.47 40.27
N SER A 18 -37.33 -6.83 39.92
CA SER A 18 -37.99 -6.65 38.62
C SER A 18 -39.45 -6.30 38.95
N PRO A 19 -40.25 -5.62 38.11
CA PRO A 19 -40.02 -5.18 36.73
C PRO A 19 -40.28 -3.66 36.52
N GLY A 20 -39.45 -3.02 35.69
CA GLY A 20 -39.71 -1.67 35.17
C GLY A 20 -39.81 -1.73 33.65
N ALA A 21 -41.04 -1.69 33.14
CA ALA A 21 -41.34 -1.63 31.72
C ALA A 21 -40.65 -0.42 31.06
N GLY A 22 -39.65 -0.70 30.23
CA GLY A 22 -39.04 0.24 29.31
C GLY A 22 -39.06 -0.36 27.91
N LEU A 23 -40.21 -0.27 27.25
CA LEU A 23 -40.33 -0.51 25.81
C LEU A 23 -39.54 0.58 25.09
N LEU A 24 -38.27 0.31 24.79
CA LEU A 24 -37.55 1.02 23.74
C LEU A 24 -37.72 0.20 22.47
N SER A 25 -38.74 0.58 21.69
CA SER A 25 -38.90 0.19 20.30
C SER A 25 -37.79 0.85 19.48
N TRP A 26 -36.79 0.07 19.09
CA TRP A 26 -35.82 0.48 18.07
C TRP A 26 -36.56 0.46 16.72
N PRO A 27 -36.58 1.56 15.95
CA PRO A 27 -37.04 1.46 14.58
C PRO A 27 -36.07 0.58 13.81
N LEU A 28 -36.59 -0.50 13.23
CA LEU A 28 -35.98 -1.23 12.12
C LEU A 28 -35.79 -0.25 10.95
N GLY A 29 -34.70 0.49 10.97
CA GLY A 29 -34.16 1.14 9.78
C GLY A 29 -33.40 0.08 9.01
N GLN A 30 -34.01 -0.48 7.97
CA GLN A 30 -33.27 -1.24 6.98
C GLN A 30 -32.18 -0.30 6.40
N PRO A 31 -30.93 -0.74 6.24
CA PRO A 31 -29.99 0.02 5.44
C PRO A 31 -30.56 0.09 4.03
N THR A 32 -30.98 1.28 3.61
CA THR A 32 -31.26 1.56 2.21
C THR A 32 -29.96 1.30 1.47
N VAL A 33 -29.90 0.20 0.72
CA VAL A 33 -28.85 -0.05 -0.26
C VAL A 33 -28.94 1.12 -1.23
N MET A 34 -28.02 2.08 -1.10
CA MET A 34 -27.83 3.08 -2.14
C MET A 34 -27.30 2.30 -3.33
N ALA A 35 -28.18 2.06 -4.31
CA ALA A 35 -27.79 1.52 -5.60
C ALA A 35 -26.70 2.45 -6.14
N TRP A 36 -25.48 1.91 -6.27
CA TRP A 36 -24.37 2.62 -6.87
C TRP A 36 -24.81 3.11 -8.25
N SER A 37 -24.65 4.40 -8.51
CA SER A 37 -24.94 4.99 -9.81
C SER A 37 -24.07 4.34 -10.88
N GLU A 38 -24.66 4.03 -12.03
CA GLU A 38 -23.93 3.51 -13.19
C GLU A 38 -22.82 4.49 -13.61
N PRO A 39 -21.64 4.00 -14.02
CA PRO A 39 -20.55 4.86 -14.45
C PRO A 39 -21.01 5.67 -15.68
N THR A 40 -21.14 6.98 -15.50
CA THR A 40 -21.42 7.90 -16.60
C THR A 40 -20.12 8.11 -17.35
N TYR A 41 -20.01 7.52 -18.53
CA TYR A 41 -18.91 7.77 -19.45
C TYR A 41 -18.88 9.26 -19.82
N THR A 42 -17.89 9.99 -19.33
CA THR A 42 -17.57 11.32 -19.85
C THR A 42 -16.83 11.14 -21.17
N SER A 43 -17.26 11.88 -22.19
CA SER A 43 -16.65 11.89 -23.53
C SER A 43 -15.13 12.11 -23.46
N THR A 44 -14.39 11.43 -24.35
CA THR A 44 -12.94 11.61 -24.50
C THR A 44 -12.61 13.07 -24.79
N TRP A 45 -11.52 13.55 -24.18
CA TRP A 45 -10.99 14.89 -24.39
C TRP A 45 -10.68 15.10 -25.87
N SER A 46 -11.39 16.03 -26.51
CA SER A 46 -11.01 16.52 -27.84
C SER A 46 -10.15 17.76 -27.63
N GLU A 47 -8.87 17.70 -28.00
CA GLU A 47 -8.03 18.90 -28.03
C GLU A 47 -8.62 19.90 -29.02
N SER A 48 -9.18 20.98 -28.49
CA SER A 48 -9.48 22.18 -29.27
C SER A 48 -8.16 22.86 -29.60
N LEU A 49 -7.76 22.79 -30.87
CA LEU A 49 -6.65 23.58 -31.42
C LEU A 49 -6.85 25.05 -31.04
N LEU A 50 -5.96 25.57 -30.19
CA LEU A 50 -5.80 27.00 -29.93
C LEU A 50 -5.30 27.64 -31.23
N THR A 51 -6.24 28.08 -32.07
CA THR A 51 -5.94 29.04 -33.12
C THR A 51 -5.83 30.42 -32.47
N GLU A 52 -4.61 30.84 -32.15
CA GLU A 52 -4.35 32.25 -31.87
C GLU A 52 -4.52 33.05 -33.18
N GLU A 53 -5.67 33.71 -33.30
CA GLU A 53 -5.83 34.82 -34.23
C GLU A 53 -5.03 36.02 -33.70
N SER A 54 -4.11 36.55 -34.51
CA SER A 54 -3.87 37.99 -34.51
C SER A 54 -3.32 38.51 -35.85
N PRO A 55 -3.65 39.76 -36.22
CA PRO A 55 -3.68 40.21 -37.61
C PRO A 55 -2.53 41.17 -37.96
N GLN A 56 -2.25 41.29 -39.26
CA GLN A 56 -1.99 42.53 -40.03
C GLN A 56 -0.87 42.43 -41.08
N GLN A 57 -1.21 43.02 -42.23
CA GLN A 57 -0.43 43.24 -43.44
C GLN A 57 0.70 44.28 -43.23
N GLY A 58 1.79 44.19 -43.99
CA GLY A 58 2.72 45.31 -44.21
C GLY A 58 4.08 44.89 -44.81
N GLN A 59 4.54 45.58 -45.85
CA GLN A 59 5.70 45.28 -46.70
C GLN A 59 7.05 45.87 -46.22
N GLN A 60 8.18 45.28 -46.67
CA GLN A 60 9.56 45.82 -46.91
C GLN A 60 10.35 46.31 -45.65
N GLN A 61 11.66 46.07 -45.43
CA GLN A 61 12.85 46.22 -46.31
C GLN A 61 14.14 45.64 -45.63
N ASP A 62 15.09 45.21 -46.47
CA ASP A 62 16.53 44.88 -46.32
C ASP A 62 17.34 45.32 -45.06
N VAL A 63 18.16 44.43 -44.44
CA VAL A 63 19.61 44.59 -44.05
C VAL A 63 20.23 43.19 -43.73
N GLN A 64 21.51 43.03 -44.09
CA GLN A 64 22.35 41.82 -44.30
C GLN A 64 22.94 41.05 -43.07
N GLN A 65 23.09 39.71 -43.25
CA GLN A 65 24.16 38.74 -42.87
C GLN A 65 24.54 38.56 -41.36
N PRO A 66 24.83 37.33 -40.80
CA PRO A 66 25.51 36.21 -41.45
C PRO A 66 24.96 34.78 -41.32
N GLU A 67 25.40 33.97 -42.29
CA GLU A 67 25.23 32.52 -42.42
C GLU A 67 25.59 31.80 -41.11
N GLN A 68 24.56 31.21 -40.49
CA GLN A 68 24.72 30.15 -39.50
C GLN A 68 24.73 28.80 -40.24
N PRO A 69 25.58 27.83 -39.85
CA PRO A 69 25.62 26.53 -40.50
C PRO A 69 24.25 25.85 -40.40
N GLN A 70 23.76 25.32 -41.52
CA GLN A 70 22.65 24.38 -41.53
C GLN A 70 23.03 23.19 -40.66
N GLU A 71 22.50 23.13 -39.44
CA GLU A 71 22.35 21.85 -38.76
C GLU A 71 21.39 21.02 -39.62
N SER A 72 21.99 20.05 -40.28
CA SER A 72 21.32 18.90 -40.86
C SER A 72 20.30 18.38 -39.86
N GLN A 73 19.03 18.71 -40.11
CA GLN A 73 17.89 18.02 -39.54
C GLN A 73 18.08 16.55 -39.91
N THR A 74 18.59 15.80 -38.95
CA THR A 74 18.66 14.36 -39.03
C THR A 74 17.21 13.91 -38.85
N GLU A 75 16.50 13.80 -39.97
CA GLU A 75 15.28 13.01 -40.10
C GLU A 75 15.59 11.60 -39.61
N LEU A 76 15.39 11.34 -38.33
CA LEU A 76 15.57 10.01 -37.76
C LEU A 76 14.75 9.83 -36.49
N TRP A 77 13.48 10.22 -36.58
CA TRP A 77 12.43 9.62 -35.78
C TRP A 77 11.30 9.30 -36.75
N THR A 78 11.52 8.23 -37.52
CA THR A 78 10.41 7.50 -38.11
C THR A 78 9.47 7.16 -36.96
N ASP A 79 8.20 7.53 -37.12
CA ASP A 79 7.08 7.00 -36.35
C ASP A 79 7.12 5.47 -36.40
N ASN A 80 7.84 4.87 -35.45
CA ASN A 80 7.41 3.60 -34.91
C ASN A 80 6.41 3.97 -33.82
N GLU A 81 5.14 3.91 -34.17
CA GLU A 81 4.09 3.51 -33.24
C GLU A 81 4.45 2.12 -32.70
N ASP A 82 5.45 2.03 -31.83
CA ASP A 82 5.55 0.97 -30.84
C ASP A 82 4.44 1.26 -29.84
N VAL A 83 3.24 0.81 -30.22
CA VAL A 83 2.12 0.57 -29.31
C VAL A 83 2.72 -0.16 -28.11
N PRO A 84 2.59 0.37 -26.88
CA PRO A 84 3.20 -0.25 -25.71
C PRO A 84 2.79 -1.70 -25.63
N GLU A 85 3.81 -2.54 -25.56
CA GLU A 85 3.83 -3.94 -25.17
C GLU A 85 2.57 -4.31 -24.38
N GLU A 86 1.70 -5.16 -24.95
CA GLU A 86 0.65 -5.82 -24.16
C GLU A 86 1.34 -6.42 -22.93
N LEU A 87 1.06 -5.88 -21.75
CA LEU A 87 1.65 -6.39 -20.52
C LEU A 87 1.38 -7.89 -20.46
N PRO A 88 2.39 -8.71 -20.13
CA PRO A 88 2.24 -10.15 -20.13
C PRO A 88 1.02 -10.54 -19.29
N PRO A 89 0.26 -11.57 -19.71
CA PRO A 89 -0.89 -12.03 -18.95
C PRO A 89 -0.45 -12.37 -17.53
N ILE A 90 -1.14 -11.77 -16.55
CA ILE A 90 -0.91 -12.02 -15.13
C ILE A 90 -1.27 -13.48 -14.88
N ASP A 91 -0.39 -14.22 -14.20
CA ASP A 91 -0.71 -15.54 -13.69
C ASP A 91 -1.95 -15.44 -12.78
N GLU A 92 -3.06 -16.07 -13.17
CA GLU A 92 -4.32 -16.03 -12.43
C GLU A 92 -4.17 -16.49 -10.98
N SER A 93 -3.15 -17.31 -10.67
CA SER A 93 -2.85 -17.72 -9.30
C SER A 93 -2.35 -16.58 -8.40
N LEU A 94 -1.91 -15.46 -8.98
CA LEU A 94 -1.53 -14.23 -8.28
C LEU A 94 -2.73 -13.30 -8.01
N LEU A 95 -3.91 -13.61 -8.56
CA LEU A 95 -5.16 -12.91 -8.26
C LEU A 95 -5.92 -13.55 -7.10
N ASP A 96 -5.51 -14.75 -6.68
CA ASP A 96 -6.07 -15.47 -5.54
C ASP A 96 -5.56 -14.89 -4.22
N PHE A 97 -6.23 -13.82 -3.77
CA PHE A 97 -5.90 -13.13 -2.53
C PHE A 97 -6.16 -13.98 -1.28
N GLU A 98 -6.96 -15.05 -1.36
CA GLU A 98 -7.23 -15.92 -0.22
C GLU A 98 -5.97 -16.66 0.24
N ARG A 99 -4.99 -16.82 -0.65
CA ARG A 99 -3.65 -17.36 -0.32
C ARG A 99 -2.87 -16.46 0.65
N LEU A 100 -3.27 -15.21 0.80
CA LEU A 100 -2.66 -14.27 1.75
C LEU A 100 -3.21 -14.44 3.17
N TYR A 101 -4.25 -15.25 3.38
CA TYR A 101 -4.75 -15.57 4.71
C TYR A 101 -3.76 -16.40 5.52
N GLY A 102 -3.90 -16.31 6.84
CA GLY A 102 -3.10 -17.06 7.79
C GLY A 102 -1.97 -16.24 8.43
N ARG A 103 -0.99 -16.96 8.96
CA ARG A 103 0.12 -16.40 9.73
C ARG A 103 1.35 -16.24 8.85
N TRP A 104 1.83 -15.02 8.74
CA TRP A 104 3.05 -14.65 8.04
C TRP A 104 4.11 -14.17 9.01
N TYR A 105 5.33 -14.63 8.82
CA TYR A 105 6.49 -14.19 9.59
C TYR A 105 7.25 -13.11 8.82
N ILE A 106 7.62 -12.05 9.53
CA ILE A 106 8.29 -10.88 8.96
C ILE A 106 9.79 -11.12 8.98
N TRP A 107 10.42 -11.04 7.81
CA TRP A 107 11.85 -11.29 7.64
C TRP A 107 12.55 -10.15 6.90
N THR A 108 13.55 -9.56 7.55
CA THR A 108 14.49 -8.66 6.89
C THR A 108 15.67 -9.47 6.36
N PRO A 109 15.97 -9.43 5.04
CA PRO A 109 17.09 -10.17 4.47
C PRO A 109 18.43 -9.62 4.97
N SER A 110 19.46 -10.46 4.92
CA SER A 110 20.83 -10.04 5.23
C SER A 110 21.33 -8.99 4.25
N THR A 111 22.18 -8.07 4.71
CA THR A 111 22.81 -7.04 3.88
C THR A 111 24.32 -7.07 4.03
N ALA A 112 25.02 -6.53 3.02
CA ALA A 112 26.46 -6.32 3.06
C ALA A 112 26.78 -4.88 2.62
N ALA A 113 27.32 -4.08 3.53
CA ALA A 113 27.70 -2.70 3.25
C ALA A 113 29.20 -2.62 2.92
N GLY A 114 29.54 -2.09 1.74
CA GLY A 114 30.94 -1.89 1.37
C GLY A 114 31.61 -0.84 2.24
N LEU A 115 32.79 -1.16 2.77
CA LEU A 115 33.66 -0.25 3.50
C LEU A 115 34.79 0.20 2.58
N PHE A 116 34.91 1.52 2.41
CA PHE A 116 35.87 2.16 1.53
C PHE A 116 36.89 2.95 2.33
N SER A 117 38.13 2.99 1.84
CA SER A 117 39.20 3.80 2.40
C SER A 117 38.83 5.28 2.31
N THR A 118 38.86 6.01 3.43
CA THR A 118 38.60 7.46 3.45
C THR A 118 39.73 8.27 2.79
N HIS A 119 40.90 7.66 2.56
CA HIS A 119 42.04 8.31 1.94
C HIS A 119 42.10 8.08 0.43
N THR A 120 41.85 6.85 -0.03
CA THR A 120 41.99 6.47 -1.45
C THR A 120 40.65 6.30 -2.17
N GLY A 121 39.54 6.22 -1.43
CA GLY A 121 38.22 5.89 -2.00
C GLY A 121 38.09 4.44 -2.47
N GLU A 122 39.13 3.62 -2.31
CA GLU A 122 39.14 2.24 -2.77
C GLU A 122 38.35 1.33 -1.83
N TYR A 123 37.74 0.30 -2.39
CA TYR A 123 37.09 -0.75 -1.62
C TYR A 123 38.10 -1.50 -0.75
N VAL A 124 37.78 -1.67 0.53
CA VAL A 124 38.63 -2.39 1.49
C VAL A 124 38.02 -3.73 1.87
N THR A 125 36.76 -3.70 2.32
CA THR A 125 36.03 -4.88 2.80
C THR A 125 34.54 -4.58 2.82
N HIS A 126 33.72 -5.46 3.39
CA HIS A 126 32.32 -5.21 3.68
C HIS A 126 31.98 -5.55 5.13
N GLU A 127 30.95 -4.90 5.65
CA GLU A 127 30.29 -5.26 6.89
C GLU A 127 29.03 -6.07 6.57
N PHE A 128 28.97 -7.30 7.06
CA PHE A 128 27.83 -8.19 6.89
C PHE A 128 26.86 -8.06 8.06
N THR A 129 25.60 -7.76 7.76
CA THR A 129 24.50 -7.79 8.73
C THR A 129 23.61 -9.00 8.45
N PRO A 130 23.51 -9.97 9.37
CA PRO A 130 22.66 -11.14 9.17
C PRO A 130 21.19 -10.75 9.11
N GLY A 131 20.41 -11.51 8.35
CA GLY A 131 18.96 -11.35 8.32
C GLY A 131 18.34 -11.72 9.67
N VAL A 132 17.17 -11.15 9.95
CA VAL A 132 16.54 -11.25 11.27
C VAL A 132 15.02 -11.28 11.16
N GLY A 133 14.39 -12.07 12.02
CA GLY A 133 12.94 -12.10 12.18
C GLY A 133 12.46 -10.85 12.90
N GLN A 134 11.46 -10.18 12.34
CA GLN A 134 10.95 -8.89 12.80
C GLN A 134 9.52 -8.95 13.33
N GLY A 135 8.89 -10.12 13.41
CA GLY A 135 7.55 -10.25 13.97
C GLY A 135 6.63 -11.09 13.11
N VAL A 136 5.33 -10.83 13.24
CA VAL A 136 4.27 -11.67 12.66
C VAL A 136 3.10 -10.79 12.23
N VAL A 137 2.53 -11.12 11.07
CA VAL A 137 1.22 -10.65 10.60
C VAL A 137 0.26 -11.83 10.56
N VAL A 138 -0.95 -11.69 11.08
CA VAL A 138 -2.02 -12.68 10.97
C VAL A 138 -3.19 -12.03 10.25
N ILE A 139 -3.61 -12.63 9.14
CA ILE A 139 -4.74 -12.18 8.32
C ILE A 139 -5.84 -13.22 8.43
N ASN A 140 -7.01 -12.81 8.91
CA ASN A 140 -8.16 -13.68 9.09
C ASN A 140 -9.18 -13.48 7.96
N GLU A 141 -9.92 -14.54 7.63
CA GLU A 141 -10.99 -14.52 6.63
C GLU A 141 -12.15 -13.56 6.99
N ASP A 142 -12.32 -13.24 8.27
CA ASP A 142 -13.38 -12.36 8.80
C ASP A 142 -13.09 -10.86 8.64
N GLN A 143 -12.13 -10.50 7.78
CA GLN A 143 -11.68 -9.13 7.54
C GLN A 143 -10.92 -8.48 8.71
N THR A 144 -10.46 -9.27 9.68
CA THR A 144 -9.60 -8.78 10.77
C THR A 144 -8.13 -9.15 10.58
N TYR A 145 -7.23 -8.37 11.18
CA TYR A 145 -5.82 -8.71 11.24
C TYR A 145 -5.22 -8.41 12.62
N SER A 146 -4.10 -9.06 12.91
CA SER A 146 -3.20 -8.68 14.00
C SER A 146 -1.76 -8.64 13.49
N MET A 147 -0.96 -7.71 14.00
CA MET A 147 0.42 -7.53 13.57
C MET A 147 1.31 -7.15 14.74
N SER A 148 2.49 -7.75 14.80
CA SER A 148 3.59 -7.38 15.69
C SER A 148 4.83 -7.10 14.85
N HIS A 149 5.59 -6.06 15.22
CA HIS A 149 6.80 -5.66 14.50
C HIS A 149 7.93 -5.29 15.46
N GLY A 150 9.17 -5.66 15.11
CA GLY A 150 10.37 -5.45 15.93
C GLY A 150 10.67 -3.97 16.14
N ALA A 151 10.38 -3.14 15.14
CA ALA A 151 10.51 -1.68 15.24
C ALA A 151 9.61 -1.04 16.31
N TRP A 152 8.58 -1.74 16.79
CA TRP A 152 7.61 -1.23 17.77
C TRP A 152 7.92 -1.66 19.20
N GLY A 153 9.14 -2.17 19.45
CA GLY A 153 9.55 -2.67 20.76
C GLY A 153 9.10 -4.10 21.06
N GLY A 154 8.72 -4.87 20.04
CA GLY A 154 8.52 -6.33 20.07
C GLY A 154 7.31 -6.85 20.85
N ASN A 155 6.78 -6.07 21.80
CA ASN A 155 5.63 -6.46 22.64
C ASN A 155 4.32 -5.79 22.22
N GLN A 156 4.38 -4.86 21.26
CA GLN A 156 3.21 -4.17 20.75
C GLN A 156 2.55 -4.99 19.65
N VAL A 157 1.27 -5.28 19.84
CA VAL A 157 0.40 -5.88 18.82
C VAL A 157 -0.62 -4.83 18.40
N VAL A 158 -0.74 -4.63 17.09
CA VAL A 158 -1.76 -3.80 16.47
C VAL A 158 -2.82 -4.73 15.89
N GLU A 159 -4.09 -4.38 16.07
CA GLU A 159 -5.22 -5.11 15.55
C GLU A 159 -6.12 -4.16 14.78
N GLY A 160 -6.75 -4.66 13.72
CA GLY A 160 -7.61 -3.83 12.89
C GLY A 160 -8.40 -4.63 11.88
N THR A 161 -8.89 -3.92 10.87
CA THR A 161 -9.59 -4.54 9.74
C THR A 161 -8.80 -4.37 8.46
N TRP A 162 -8.96 -5.30 7.54
CA TRP A 162 -8.32 -5.22 6.23
C TRP A 162 -9.33 -5.03 5.10
N ARG A 163 -8.82 -4.59 3.94
CA ARG A 163 -9.56 -4.52 2.67
C ARG A 163 -8.67 -4.98 1.52
N LEU A 164 -9.25 -5.27 0.37
CA LEU A 164 -8.47 -5.48 -0.84
C LEU A 164 -7.96 -4.13 -1.38
N SER A 165 -6.79 -4.16 -2.00
CA SER A 165 -6.27 -3.03 -2.77
C SER A 165 -7.05 -2.87 -4.08
N HIS A 166 -7.17 -1.64 -4.55
CA HIS A 166 -7.60 -1.38 -5.93
C HIS A 166 -6.45 -1.76 -6.89
N PRO A 167 -6.75 -2.15 -8.14
CA PRO A 167 -5.72 -2.32 -9.16
C PRO A 167 -4.89 -1.05 -9.32
N GLY A 168 -3.56 -1.18 -9.29
CA GLY A 168 -2.63 -0.06 -9.39
C GLY A 168 -2.40 0.72 -8.10
N GLU A 169 -3.11 0.41 -7.01
CA GLU A 169 -2.98 1.14 -5.73
C GLU A 169 -1.58 0.96 -5.10
N ILE A 170 -1.02 -0.26 -5.18
CA ILE A 170 0.32 -0.55 -4.69
C ILE A 170 1.34 -0.27 -5.80
N ASN A 171 1.89 0.94 -5.85
CA ASN A 171 2.97 1.32 -6.77
C ASN A 171 2.69 0.99 -8.26
N GLY A 172 1.43 1.05 -8.70
CA GLY A 172 1.03 0.73 -10.07
C GLY A 172 0.91 -0.77 -10.37
N GLU A 173 1.12 -1.64 -9.38
CA GLU A 173 1.00 -3.08 -9.56
C GLU A 173 -0.45 -3.52 -9.79
N ARG A 174 -0.62 -4.47 -10.71
CA ARG A 174 -1.94 -5.03 -11.04
C ARG A 174 -2.37 -6.14 -10.08
N LEU A 175 -1.44 -6.67 -9.29
CA LEU A 175 -1.72 -7.73 -8.32
C LEU A 175 -2.57 -7.21 -7.17
N VAL A 176 -3.50 -8.05 -6.72
CA VAL A 176 -4.36 -7.72 -5.58
C VAL A 176 -3.57 -7.96 -4.29
N ALA A 177 -3.54 -6.95 -3.43
CA ALA A 177 -2.94 -7.01 -2.10
C ALA A 177 -4.02 -6.88 -1.02
N ILE A 178 -3.68 -7.28 0.20
CA ILE A 178 -4.48 -7.02 1.40
C ILE A 178 -3.93 -5.79 2.11
N ILE A 179 -4.74 -4.74 2.20
CA ILE A 179 -4.45 -3.52 2.95
C ILE A 179 -4.92 -3.68 4.39
N LEU A 180 -3.98 -3.63 5.32
CA LEU A 180 -4.22 -3.60 6.76
C LEU A 180 -4.45 -2.14 7.17
N LYS A 181 -5.69 -1.80 7.50
CA LYS A 181 -6.06 -0.40 7.78
C LYS A 181 -5.65 0.00 9.19
N ASP A 182 -5.41 1.29 9.37
CA ASP A 182 -5.24 1.93 10.67
C ASP A 182 -4.19 1.21 11.54
N GLY A 183 -3.05 0.90 10.93
CA GLY A 183 -1.93 0.25 11.60
C GLY A 183 -1.29 1.13 12.67
N ILE A 184 -0.07 0.80 13.08
CA ILE A 184 0.63 1.67 14.03
C ILE A 184 0.69 3.10 13.48
N THR A 185 0.52 4.09 14.36
CA THR A 185 0.50 5.51 13.99
C THR A 185 -0.56 5.91 12.94
N ASN A 186 -1.65 5.15 12.81
CA ASN A 186 -2.69 5.34 11.77
C ASN A 186 -2.10 5.25 10.35
N THR A 187 -1.05 4.45 10.19
CA THR A 187 -0.44 4.16 8.89
C THR A 187 -1.01 2.86 8.37
N ASP A 188 -1.52 2.87 7.14
CA ASP A 188 -1.94 1.64 6.47
C ASP A 188 -0.72 0.79 6.09
N TRP A 189 -0.87 -0.52 6.19
CA TRP A 189 0.12 -1.50 5.78
C TRP A 189 -0.46 -2.38 4.66
N ALA A 190 0.40 -3.05 3.90
CA ALA A 190 -0.03 -3.95 2.85
C ALA A 190 0.74 -5.27 2.89
N VAL A 191 0.02 -6.37 2.77
CA VAL A 191 0.55 -7.70 2.44
C VAL A 191 0.28 -7.92 0.97
N ALA A 192 1.34 -7.87 0.16
CA ALA A 192 1.23 -7.89 -1.29
C ALA A 192 2.08 -9.02 -1.89
N PRO A 193 1.53 -9.79 -2.84
CA PRO A 193 2.32 -10.67 -3.67
C PRO A 193 3.21 -9.85 -4.61
N SER A 194 4.29 -10.47 -5.06
CA SER A 194 5.29 -9.91 -5.95
C SER A 194 5.34 -10.69 -7.24
N GLU A 195 5.74 -10.04 -8.33
CA GLU A 195 5.88 -10.68 -9.64
C GLU A 195 6.89 -11.85 -9.62
N ASN A 196 7.81 -11.85 -8.67
CA ASN A 196 8.75 -12.95 -8.44
C ASN A 196 8.18 -14.12 -7.61
N GLY A 197 6.89 -14.09 -7.26
CA GLY A 197 6.20 -15.11 -6.47
C GLY A 197 6.38 -15.00 -4.95
N GLY A 198 7.17 -14.04 -4.46
CA GLY A 198 7.29 -13.76 -3.04
C GLY A 198 6.12 -12.94 -2.50
N VAL A 199 5.97 -12.90 -1.18
CA VAL A 199 5.02 -11.99 -0.50
C VAL A 199 5.83 -10.99 0.32
N ARG A 200 5.43 -9.73 0.28
CA ARG A 200 6.13 -8.62 0.93
C ARG A 200 5.18 -7.81 1.79
N LEU A 201 5.76 -7.20 2.81
CA LEU A 201 5.12 -6.23 3.69
C LEU A 201 5.52 -4.83 3.25
N LEU A 202 4.53 -3.95 3.09
CA LEU A 202 4.73 -2.53 2.79
C LEU A 202 3.97 -1.66 3.78
N TRP A 203 4.37 -0.40 3.89
CA TRP A 203 3.62 0.64 4.61
C TRP A 203 3.34 1.84 3.70
N ALA A 204 2.22 2.50 3.95
CA ALA A 204 1.79 3.65 3.18
C ALA A 204 2.43 4.94 3.72
N MET A 205 3.21 5.63 2.88
CA MET A 205 3.53 7.03 3.08
C MET A 205 2.46 7.88 2.41
N THR A 206 1.52 8.39 3.19
CA THR A 206 0.41 9.22 2.69
C THR A 206 0.87 10.65 2.40
N TRP A 207 0.44 11.19 1.27
CA TRP A 207 0.69 12.55 0.82
C TRP A 207 -0.49 13.47 1.13
N ALA A 208 -0.25 14.79 1.02
CA ALA A 208 -1.26 15.80 1.34
C ALA A 208 -2.49 15.77 0.40
N ASP A 209 -2.35 15.20 -0.79
CA ASP A 209 -3.44 15.00 -1.76
C ASP A 209 -4.28 13.73 -1.50
N GLY A 210 -3.93 12.95 -0.47
CA GLY A 210 -4.59 11.70 -0.12
C GLY A 210 -4.07 10.48 -0.87
N SER A 211 -3.12 10.65 -1.81
CA SER A 211 -2.40 9.53 -2.42
C SER A 211 -1.40 8.93 -1.43
N ALA A 212 -0.87 7.75 -1.76
CA ALA A 212 0.16 7.11 -0.95
C ALA A 212 1.27 6.51 -1.83
N THR A 213 2.50 6.58 -1.34
CA THR A 213 3.60 5.75 -1.84
C THR A 213 3.78 4.56 -0.92
N TRP A 214 3.82 3.35 -1.49
CA TRP A 214 3.98 2.13 -0.71
C TRP A 214 5.45 1.77 -0.60
N ILE A 215 5.97 1.85 0.62
CA ILE A 215 7.39 1.62 0.92
C ILE A 215 7.58 0.18 1.34
N TYR A 216 8.47 -0.53 0.66
CA TYR A 216 8.88 -1.88 1.04
C TYR A 216 9.49 -1.87 2.44
N ASP A 217 9.06 -2.81 3.28
CA ASP A 217 9.63 -3.03 4.60
C ASP A 217 10.39 -4.36 4.66
N SER A 218 9.69 -5.48 4.46
CA SER A 218 10.20 -6.81 4.72
C SER A 218 9.60 -7.87 3.81
N ASN A 219 10.27 -9.02 3.71
CA ASN A 219 9.67 -10.21 3.10
C ASN A 219 8.78 -10.91 4.12
N LEU A 220 7.74 -11.57 3.61
CA LEU A 220 6.82 -12.39 4.38
C LEU A 220 6.96 -13.85 3.95
N TYR A 221 6.99 -14.76 4.92
CA TYR A 221 6.98 -16.19 4.67
C TYR A 221 5.97 -16.91 5.59
N GLN A 222 5.49 -18.06 5.12
CA GLN A 222 4.71 -19.02 5.91
C GLN A 222 5.59 -20.24 6.21
N GLU A 223 5.28 -20.97 7.29
CA GLU A 223 5.89 -22.26 7.64
C GLU A 223 5.13 -23.43 7.03
#